data_AF-A0A1A8HQQ3-F1
#
_entry.id   AF-A0A1A8HQQ3-F1
#
_cell.length_a   1.000
_cell.length_b   1.000
_cell.length_c   1.000
_cell.angle_alpha   90.00
_cell.angle_beta   90.00
_cell.angle_gamma   90.00
#
_symmetry.space_group_name_H-M   'P 1'
#
loop_
_entity.id
_entity.type
_entity.pdbx_description
1 polymer ?
#
loop_
_entity_poly.entity_id
_entity_poly.type
_entity_poly.pdbx_seq_one_letter_code
_entity_poly.pdbx_strand_id
1 'polypeptide(L)'
;EKQRMTDKLEDTSLRLKDEMDLYRMIMDKLWHDRHEFQKEKESMQELIDDLRRELDYLQLFKLEMEHPGMSKGLSEYNAKTREMEMEHEVKRLKQGNFKLRDQNDDLNAQILSLSLYEAKNLFSCHTKAQCLAAEIDNASRDELVGALRKQEEINLRLRQYMDKIILAILDHNPSILEIKN
;
A
#
# COMPACT_ATOMS: atom_id res chain seq x y z
N GLU A 1 -16.74 -30.43 13.81
CA GLU A 1 -16.51 -29.87 12.45
C GLU A 1 -15.87 -28.49 12.45
N LYS A 2 -16.36 -27.52 13.24
CA LYS A 2 -15.75 -26.18 13.38
C LYS A 2 -14.25 -26.21 13.71
N GLN A 3 -13.82 -27.04 14.66
CA GLN A 3 -12.40 -27.17 15.01
C GLN A 3 -11.56 -27.65 13.82
N ARG A 4 -11.98 -28.72 13.15
CA ARG A 4 -11.30 -29.28 11.98
C ARG A 4 -11.18 -28.28 10.82
N MET A 5 -12.17 -27.40 10.64
CA MET A 5 -12.12 -26.32 9.66
C MET A 5 -11.14 -25.22 10.08
N THR A 6 -11.05 -24.95 11.37
CA THR A 6 -10.11 -23.97 11.95
C THR A 6 -8.67 -24.47 11.78
N ASP A 7 -8.39 -25.73 12.12
CA ASP A 7 -7.05 -26.32 11.98
C ASP A 7 -6.59 -26.33 10.51
N LYS A 8 -7.50 -26.62 9.57
CA LYS A 8 -7.21 -26.52 8.12
C LYS A 8 -6.95 -25.10 7.65
N LEU A 9 -7.67 -24.12 8.19
CA LEU A 9 -7.45 -22.71 7.87
C LEU A 9 -6.09 -22.24 8.39
N GLU A 10 -5.69 -22.71 9.56
CA GLU A 10 -4.38 -22.42 10.16
C GLU A 10 -3.24 -23.05 9.35
N ASP A 11 -3.37 -24.32 8.96
CA ASP A 11 -2.40 -25.02 8.10
C ASP A 11 -2.23 -24.32 6.73
N THR A 12 -3.35 -23.97 6.09
CA THR A 12 -3.30 -23.24 4.80
C THR A 12 -2.74 -21.83 4.94
N SER A 13 -3.01 -21.14 6.07
CA SER A 13 -2.42 -19.83 6.36
C SER A 13 -0.92 -19.91 6.59
N LEU A 14 -0.44 -20.96 7.27
CA LEU A 14 0.99 -21.19 7.48
C LEU A 14 1.70 -21.47 6.16
N ARG A 15 1.14 -22.36 5.32
CA ARG A 15 1.68 -22.65 3.98
C ARG A 15 1.71 -21.42 3.09
N LEU A 16 0.67 -20.58 3.14
CA LEU A 16 0.65 -19.32 2.38
C LEU A 16 1.75 -18.37 2.85
N LYS A 17 2.00 -18.30 4.16
CA LYS A 17 3.08 -17.49 4.71
C LYS A 17 4.45 -17.98 4.23
N ASP A 18 4.70 -19.29 4.27
CA ASP A 18 5.96 -19.87 3.79
C ASP A 18 6.20 -19.60 2.29
N GLU A 19 5.15 -19.73 1.47
CA GLU A 19 5.18 -19.34 0.06
C GLU A 19 5.51 -17.85 -0.12
N MET A 20 4.85 -16.96 0.65
CA MET A 20 5.11 -15.52 0.58
C MET A 20 6.55 -15.16 1.00
N ASP A 21 7.11 -15.84 2.00
CA ASP A 21 8.49 -15.67 2.42
C ASP A 21 9.47 -16.18 1.35
N LEU A 22 9.17 -17.31 0.70
CA LEU A 22 9.93 -17.83 -0.43
C LEU A 22 9.91 -16.88 -1.64
N TYR A 23 8.75 -16.34 -2.00
CA TYR A 23 8.62 -15.34 -3.05
C TYR A 23 9.49 -14.11 -2.77
N ARG A 24 9.49 -13.61 -1.53
CA ARG A 24 10.32 -12.47 -1.13
C ARG A 24 11.80 -12.76 -1.31
N MET A 25 12.27 -13.92 -0.84
CA MET A 25 13.66 -14.34 -0.97
C MET A 25 14.08 -14.46 -2.45
N ILE A 26 13.23 -15.00 -3.31
CA ILE A 26 13.51 -15.10 -4.76
C ILE A 26 13.59 -13.71 -5.39
N MET A 27 12.67 -12.80 -5.05
CA MET A 27 12.68 -11.43 -5.56
C MET A 27 13.94 -10.67 -5.12
N ASP A 28 14.34 -10.81 -3.86
CA ASP A 28 15.57 -10.19 -3.35
C ASP A 28 16.78 -10.73 -4.12
N LYS A 29 16.86 -12.04 -4.36
CA LYS A 29 17.94 -12.65 -5.14
C LYS A 29 17.97 -12.13 -6.58
N LEU A 30 16.83 -12.08 -7.26
CA LEU A 30 16.73 -11.55 -8.62
C LEU A 30 17.15 -10.07 -8.69
N TRP A 31 16.82 -9.29 -7.67
CA TRP A 31 17.25 -7.90 -7.57
C TRP A 31 18.77 -7.79 -7.45
N HIS A 32 19.40 -8.57 -6.57
CA HIS A 32 20.86 -8.60 -6.43
C HIS A 32 21.56 -9.06 -7.70
N ASP A 33 21.08 -10.14 -8.34
CA ASP A 33 21.64 -10.67 -9.58
C ASP A 33 21.56 -9.62 -10.71
N ARG A 34 20.43 -8.90 -10.82
CA ARG A 34 20.26 -7.80 -11.78
C ARG A 34 21.23 -6.64 -11.51
N HIS A 35 21.42 -6.30 -10.24
CA HIS A 35 22.31 -5.21 -9.82
C HIS A 35 23.78 -5.54 -10.13
N GLU A 36 24.25 -6.72 -9.76
CA GLU A 36 25.62 -7.16 -10.04
C GLU A 36 25.89 -7.25 -11.54
N PHE A 37 24.95 -7.79 -12.31
CA PHE A 37 25.06 -7.81 -13.78
C PHE A 37 25.18 -6.39 -14.37
N GLN A 38 24.40 -5.43 -13.85
CA GLN A 38 24.44 -4.05 -14.33
C GLN A 38 25.77 -3.38 -14.00
N LYS A 39 26.33 -3.64 -12.81
CA LYS A 39 27.65 -3.16 -12.39
C LYS A 39 28.78 -3.75 -13.24
N GLU A 40 28.76 -5.05 -13.49
CA GLU A 40 29.75 -5.71 -14.37
C GLU A 40 29.68 -5.14 -15.79
N LYS A 41 28.47 -4.94 -16.31
CA LYS A 41 28.25 -4.32 -17.62
C LYS A 41 28.82 -2.90 -17.70
N GLU A 42 28.68 -2.10 -16.65
CA GLU A 42 29.26 -0.75 -16.59
C GLU A 42 30.78 -0.79 -16.56
N SER A 43 31.37 -1.65 -15.73
CA SER A 43 32.83 -1.85 -15.68
C SER A 43 33.40 -2.34 -17.02
N MET A 44 32.71 -3.26 -17.69
CA MET A 44 33.11 -3.72 -19.02
C MET A 44 33.01 -2.61 -20.08
N GLN A 45 32.03 -1.71 -19.96
CA GLN A 45 31.89 -0.57 -20.87
C GLN A 45 33.01 0.46 -20.66
N GLU A 46 33.41 0.71 -19.42
CA GLU A 46 34.57 1.57 -19.11
C GLU A 46 35.85 1.02 -19.75
N LEU A 47 36.09 -0.30 -19.61
CA LEU A 47 37.24 -0.96 -20.24
C LEU A 47 37.21 -0.84 -21.78
N ILE A 48 36.04 -0.99 -22.40
CA ILE A 48 35.88 -0.82 -23.85
C ILE A 48 36.22 0.61 -24.26
N ASP A 49 35.78 1.61 -23.50
CA ASP A 49 36.02 3.02 -23.81
C ASP A 49 37.52 3.37 -23.64
N ASP A 50 38.21 2.80 -22.65
CA ASP A 50 39.65 2.98 -22.48
C ASP A 50 40.45 2.31 -23.60
N LEU A 51 40.10 1.08 -23.98
CA LEU A 51 40.74 0.41 -25.11
C LEU A 51 40.53 1.16 -26.42
N ARG A 52 39.36 1.77 -26.63
CA ARG A 52 39.09 2.63 -27.80
C ARG A 52 40.01 3.84 -27.83
N ARG A 53 40.16 4.54 -26.70
CA ARG A 53 41.08 5.69 -26.60
C ARG A 53 42.53 5.31 -26.89
N GLU A 54 42.98 4.17 -26.39
CA GLU A 54 44.33 3.68 -26.65
C GLU A 54 44.54 3.33 -28.13
N LEU A 55 43.52 2.74 -28.77
CA LEU A 55 43.53 2.41 -30.18
C LEU A 55 43.58 3.66 -31.06
N ASP A 56 42.82 4.70 -30.71
CA ASP A 56 42.85 6.01 -31.39
C ASP A 56 44.23 6.67 -31.23
N TYR A 57 44.80 6.66 -30.02
CA TYR A 57 46.15 7.18 -29.76
C TYR A 57 47.20 6.48 -30.63
N LEU A 58 47.15 5.15 -30.71
CA LEU A 58 48.08 4.36 -31.52
C LEU A 58 47.91 4.63 -33.03
N GLN A 59 46.68 4.82 -33.50
CA GLN A 59 46.41 5.17 -34.90
C GLN A 59 47.00 6.55 -35.25
N LEU A 60 46.82 7.55 -34.38
CA LEU A 60 47.43 8.88 -34.50
C LEU A 60 48.95 8.81 -34.51
N PHE A 61 49.54 8.10 -33.55
CA PHE A 61 50.98 7.92 -33.45
C PHE A 61 51.57 7.27 -34.71
N LYS A 62 50.90 6.23 -35.23
CA LYS A 62 51.32 5.56 -36.47
C LYS A 62 51.25 6.51 -37.67
N LEU A 63 50.19 7.31 -37.76
CA LEU A 63 50.01 8.26 -38.85
C LEU A 63 51.09 9.36 -38.85
N GLU A 64 51.47 9.86 -37.66
CA GLU A 64 52.54 10.85 -37.50
C GLU A 64 53.91 10.28 -37.90
N MET A 65 54.17 9.01 -37.61
CA MET A 65 55.40 8.34 -38.07
C MET A 65 55.42 8.09 -39.58
N GLU A 66 54.28 7.74 -40.19
CA GLU A 66 54.21 7.38 -41.61
C GLU A 66 54.17 8.61 -42.54
N HIS A 67 53.62 9.75 -42.10
CA HIS A 67 53.49 10.96 -42.93
C HIS A 67 53.72 12.28 -42.16
N PRO A 68 54.98 12.67 -41.90
CA PRO A 68 55.26 13.98 -41.32
C PRO A 68 54.86 15.10 -42.29
N GLY A 69 53.78 15.85 -41.96
CA GLY A 69 53.42 17.11 -42.63
C GLY A 69 52.12 17.15 -43.48
N MET A 70 51.31 16.09 -43.52
CA MET A 70 50.05 16.08 -44.31
C MET A 70 48.82 16.45 -43.44
N SER A 71 48.55 17.75 -43.28
CA SER A 71 47.44 18.29 -42.45
C SER A 71 46.02 17.95 -42.95
N LYS A 72 45.84 17.61 -44.24
CA LYS A 72 44.49 17.47 -44.84
C LYS A 72 43.78 16.15 -44.51
N GLY A 73 44.53 15.04 -44.40
CA GLY A 73 43.99 13.74 -44.00
C GLY A 73 43.65 13.66 -42.50
N LEU A 74 44.41 14.39 -41.67
CA LEU A 74 44.16 14.54 -40.23
C LEU A 74 42.80 15.17 -39.94
N SER A 75 42.40 16.19 -40.71
CA SER A 75 41.11 16.86 -40.51
C SER A 75 39.91 15.96 -40.81
N GLU A 76 40.02 15.10 -41.83
CA GLU A 76 38.94 14.20 -42.25
C GLU A 76 38.83 12.98 -41.33
N TYR A 77 39.96 12.46 -40.86
CA TYR A 77 40.02 11.42 -39.83
C TYR A 77 39.44 11.93 -38.50
N ASN A 78 39.88 13.10 -38.03
CA ASN A 78 39.34 13.72 -36.80
C ASN A 78 37.83 14.00 -36.90
N ALA A 79 37.33 14.35 -38.08
CA ALA A 79 35.89 14.54 -38.29
C ALA A 79 35.11 13.22 -38.14
N LYS A 80 35.61 12.12 -38.70
CA LYS A 80 34.98 10.78 -38.58
C LYS A 80 35.04 10.24 -37.15
N THR A 81 36.15 10.42 -36.44
CA THR A 81 36.26 10.03 -35.03
C THR A 81 35.25 10.80 -34.18
N ARG A 82 35.15 12.12 -34.37
CA ARG A 82 34.19 12.96 -33.65
C ARG A 82 32.73 12.64 -33.98
N GLU A 83 32.44 12.30 -35.24
CA GLU A 83 31.12 11.81 -35.65
C GLU A 83 30.76 10.52 -34.92
N MET A 84 31.66 9.54 -34.88
CA MET A 84 31.46 8.27 -34.19
C MET A 84 31.28 8.45 -32.67
N GLU A 85 32.05 9.33 -32.04
CA GLU A 85 31.88 9.69 -30.62
C GLU A 85 30.51 10.30 -30.35
N MET A 86 30.05 11.21 -31.22
CA MET A 86 28.72 11.81 -31.10
C MET A 86 27.61 10.78 -31.29
N GLU A 87 27.75 9.84 -32.22
CA GLU A 87 26.79 8.73 -32.39
C GLU A 87 26.73 7.82 -31.16
N HIS A 88 27.89 7.50 -30.58
CA HIS A 88 27.97 6.76 -29.33
C HIS A 88 27.31 7.51 -28.17
N GLU A 89 27.53 8.81 -28.07
CA GLU A 89 26.92 9.64 -27.04
C GLU A 89 25.40 9.73 -27.20
N VAL A 90 24.90 9.93 -28.43
CA VAL A 90 23.47 9.89 -28.71
C VAL A 90 22.87 8.54 -28.33
N LYS A 91 23.57 7.43 -28.59
CA LYS A 91 23.11 6.10 -28.20
C LYS A 91 23.09 5.93 -26.68
N ARG A 92 24.11 6.40 -25.96
CA ARG A 92 24.15 6.40 -24.48
C ARG A 92 23.02 7.25 -23.90
N LEU A 93 22.83 8.46 -24.38
CA LEU A 93 21.76 9.36 -23.94
C LEU A 93 20.38 8.76 -24.18
N LYS A 94 20.14 8.15 -25.34
CA LYS A 94 18.87 7.46 -25.62
C LYS A 94 18.62 6.30 -24.65
N GLN A 95 19.65 5.50 -24.35
CA GLN A 95 19.53 4.42 -23.37
C GLN A 95 19.28 4.95 -21.95
N GLY A 96 19.98 6.02 -21.54
CA GLY A 96 19.76 6.67 -20.25
C GLY A 96 18.35 7.25 -20.13
N ASN A 97 17.85 7.90 -21.18
CA ASN A 97 16.50 8.45 -21.21
C ASN A 97 15.43 7.35 -21.11
N PHE A 98 15.64 6.22 -21.79
CA PHE A 98 14.77 5.05 -21.66
C PHE A 98 14.76 4.51 -20.23
N LYS A 99 15.93 4.33 -19.60
CA LYS A 99 16.04 3.90 -18.19
C LYS A 99 15.34 4.87 -17.23
N LEU A 100 15.50 6.19 -17.44
CA LEU A 100 14.84 7.20 -16.60
C LEU A 100 13.32 7.17 -16.76
N ARG A 101 12.80 6.92 -17.97
CA ARG A 101 11.36 6.71 -18.18
C ARG A 101 10.84 5.48 -17.47
N ASP A 102 11.55 4.35 -17.59
CA ASP A 102 11.20 3.09 -16.91
C ASP A 102 11.13 3.28 -15.38
N GLN A 103 12.13 3.95 -14.80
CA GLN A 103 12.14 4.30 -13.38
C GLN A 103 11.00 5.27 -12.99
N ASN A 104 10.65 6.20 -13.87
CA ASN A 104 9.52 7.11 -13.64
C ASN A 104 8.20 6.34 -13.62
N ASP A 105 8.01 5.40 -14.53
CA ASP A 105 6.82 4.55 -14.61
C ASP A 105 6.72 3.65 -13.36
N ASP A 106 7.83 3.06 -12.90
CA ASP A 106 7.90 2.29 -11.65
C ASP A 106 7.54 3.14 -10.42
N LEU A 107 8.09 4.36 -10.32
CA LEU A 107 7.78 5.28 -9.23
C LEU A 107 6.30 5.70 -9.26
N ASN A 108 5.75 5.98 -10.44
CA ASN A 108 4.32 6.28 -10.60
C ASN A 108 3.45 5.11 -10.15
N ALA A 109 3.81 3.87 -10.49
CA ALA A 109 3.10 2.68 -10.04
C ALA A 109 3.16 2.50 -8.51
N GLN A 110 4.30 2.81 -7.88
CA GLN A 110 4.45 2.80 -6.42
C GLN A 110 3.59 3.88 -5.75
N ILE A 111 3.59 5.11 -6.26
CA ILE A 111 2.74 6.21 -5.75
C ILE A 111 1.26 5.82 -5.82
N LEU A 112 0.83 5.24 -6.95
CA LEU A 112 -0.54 4.78 -7.11
C LEU A 112 -0.91 3.69 -6.09
N SER A 113 -0.01 2.73 -5.87
CA SER A 113 -0.20 1.64 -4.90
C SER A 113 -0.29 2.15 -3.46
N LEU A 114 0.58 3.09 -3.08
CA LEU A 114 0.53 3.74 -1.76
C LEU A 114 -0.78 4.52 -1.57
N SER A 115 -1.18 5.30 -2.57
CA SER A 115 -2.42 6.08 -2.54
C SER A 115 -3.65 5.18 -2.37
N LEU A 116 -3.69 4.03 -3.08
CA LEU A 116 -4.76 3.04 -2.93
C LEU A 116 -4.77 2.39 -1.55
N TYR A 117 -3.59 2.09 -0.99
CA TYR A 117 -3.48 1.53 0.35
C TYR A 117 -3.98 2.51 1.42
N GLU A 118 -3.59 3.78 1.33
CA GLU A 118 -4.06 4.84 2.23
C GLU A 118 -5.57 5.04 2.11
N ALA A 119 -6.11 5.08 0.88
CA ALA A 119 -7.55 5.16 0.65
C ALA A 119 -8.29 3.98 1.30
N LYS A 120 -7.80 2.74 1.10
CA LYS A 120 -8.36 1.54 1.75
C LYS A 120 -8.35 1.65 3.27
N ASN A 121 -7.27 2.18 3.85
CA ASN A 121 -7.18 2.39 5.30
C ASN A 121 -8.17 3.44 5.81
N LEU A 122 -8.39 4.53 5.06
CA LEU A 122 -9.42 5.53 5.40
C LEU A 122 -10.83 4.92 5.42
N PHE A 123 -11.19 4.13 4.42
CA PHE A 123 -12.48 3.41 4.40
C PHE A 123 -12.59 2.39 5.53
N SER A 124 -11.49 1.72 5.90
CA SER A 124 -11.48 0.75 7.01
C SER A 124 -11.58 1.43 8.39
N CYS A 125 -11.12 2.68 8.52
CA CYS A 125 -11.26 3.46 9.73
C CYS A 125 -12.70 3.97 9.90
N HIS A 126 -13.33 4.38 8.79
CA HIS A 126 -14.73 4.81 8.74
C HIS A 126 -15.70 3.71 9.23
N THR A 127 -15.47 2.45 8.85
CA THR A 127 -16.33 1.35 9.31
C THR A 127 -16.19 1.08 10.81
N LYS A 128 -14.98 1.16 11.38
CA LYS A 128 -14.78 1.00 12.84
C LYS A 128 -15.40 2.15 13.65
N ALA A 129 -15.23 3.39 13.19
CA ALA A 129 -15.83 4.55 13.84
C ALA A 129 -17.37 4.52 13.75
N GLN A 130 -17.94 4.08 12.62
CA GLN A 130 -19.38 3.87 12.48
C GLN A 130 -19.90 2.72 13.34
N CYS A 131 -19.18 1.60 13.44
CA CYS A 131 -19.55 0.50 14.34
C CYS A 131 -19.62 0.98 15.79
N LEU A 132 -18.62 1.75 16.25
CA LEU A 132 -18.59 2.28 17.62
C LEU A 132 -19.70 3.31 17.86
N ALA A 133 -19.92 4.24 16.92
CA ALA A 133 -21.01 5.21 17.03
C ALA A 133 -22.38 4.52 17.08
N ALA A 134 -22.61 3.53 16.21
CA ALA A 134 -23.84 2.73 16.22
C ALA A 134 -24.01 1.91 17.50
N GLU A 135 -22.91 1.42 18.09
CA GLU A 135 -22.93 0.71 19.37
C GLU A 135 -23.27 1.63 20.55
N ILE A 136 -22.71 2.84 20.59
CA ILE A 136 -23.02 3.87 21.60
C ILE A 136 -24.49 4.32 21.51
N ASP A 137 -24.99 4.56 20.30
CA ASP A 137 -26.38 4.96 20.06
C ASP A 137 -27.36 3.84 20.47
N ASN A 138 -27.03 2.58 20.15
CA ASN A 138 -27.85 1.44 20.54
C ASN A 138 -27.83 1.19 22.07
N ALA A 139 -26.67 1.30 22.71
CA ALA A 139 -26.56 1.18 24.17
C ALA A 139 -27.44 2.22 24.89
N SER A 140 -27.40 3.47 24.43
CA SER A 140 -28.23 4.56 24.99
C SER A 140 -29.73 4.29 24.82
N ARG A 141 -30.13 3.68 23.69
CA ARG A 141 -31.52 3.28 23.43
C ARG A 141 -31.98 2.16 24.37
N ASP A 142 -31.14 1.15 24.59
CA ASP A 142 -31.47 0.02 25.46
C ASP A 142 -31.62 0.44 26.92
N GLU A 143 -30.80 1.38 27.39
CA GLU A 143 -30.93 1.99 28.72
C GLU A 143 -32.27 2.73 28.87
N LEU A 144 -32.67 3.51 27.86
CA LEU A 144 -33.94 4.24 27.85
C LEU A 144 -35.14 3.29 27.85
N VAL A 145 -35.11 2.23 27.03
CA VAL A 145 -36.14 1.18 27.01
C VAL A 145 -36.19 0.43 28.34
N GLY A 146 -35.03 0.17 28.96
CA GLY A 146 -34.93 -0.45 30.27
C GLY A 146 -35.55 0.41 31.38
N ALA A 147 -35.29 1.72 31.38
CA ALA A 147 -35.89 2.67 32.31
C ALA A 147 -37.42 2.75 32.12
N LEU A 148 -37.89 2.78 30.88
CA LEU A 148 -39.32 2.79 30.57
C LEU A 148 -40.02 1.53 31.08
N ARG A 149 -39.44 0.34 30.84
CA ARG A 149 -40.00 -0.93 31.37
C ARG A 149 -40.08 -0.96 32.88
N LYS A 150 -39.05 -0.49 33.58
CA LYS A 150 -39.07 -0.38 35.05
C LYS A 150 -40.18 0.55 35.53
N GLN A 151 -40.39 1.67 34.84
CA GLN A 151 -41.47 2.60 35.15
C GLN A 151 -42.85 1.96 34.91
N GLU A 152 -43.02 1.20 33.82
CA GLU A 152 -44.25 0.45 33.53
C GLU A 152 -44.54 -0.61 34.60
N GLU A 153 -43.52 -1.33 35.08
CA GLU A 153 -43.64 -2.31 36.15
C GLU A 153 -44.05 -1.66 37.48
N ILE A 154 -43.42 -0.55 37.86
CA ILE A 154 -43.79 0.22 39.05
C ILE A 154 -45.24 0.69 38.94
N ASN A 155 -45.63 1.25 37.78
CA ASN A 155 -46.99 1.69 37.54
C ASN A 155 -48.01 0.54 37.63
N LEU A 156 -47.68 -0.63 37.10
CA LEU A 156 -48.54 -1.82 37.20
C LEU A 156 -48.73 -2.21 38.67
N ARG A 157 -47.64 -2.22 39.45
CA ARG A 157 -47.69 -2.55 40.88
C ARG A 157 -48.49 -1.52 41.69
N LEU A 158 -48.36 -0.23 41.36
CA LEU A 158 -49.16 0.83 41.96
C LEU A 158 -50.64 0.67 41.63
N ARG A 159 -51.01 0.34 40.38
CA ARG A 159 -52.40 0.04 40.00
C ARG A 159 -52.95 -1.13 40.80
N GLN A 160 -52.23 -2.24 40.86
CA GLN A 160 -52.64 -3.42 41.66
C GLN A 160 -52.80 -3.09 43.15
N TYR A 161 -51.94 -2.23 43.69
CA TYR A 161 -52.06 -1.79 45.09
C TYR A 161 -53.29 -0.91 45.30
N MET A 162 -53.55 0.05 44.40
CA MET A 162 -54.77 0.85 44.41
C MET A 162 -56.02 -0.04 44.32
N ASP A 163 -56.05 -1.01 43.41
CA ASP A 163 -57.17 -1.94 43.26
C ASP A 163 -57.46 -2.70 44.56
N LYS A 164 -56.41 -3.17 45.26
CA LYS A 164 -56.57 -3.83 46.57
C LYS A 164 -57.18 -2.92 47.62
N ILE A 165 -56.77 -1.65 47.67
CA ILE A 165 -57.34 -0.67 48.61
C ILE A 165 -58.79 -0.38 48.25
N ILE A 166 -59.08 -0.12 46.98
CA ILE A 166 -60.43 0.20 46.51
C ILE A 166 -61.39 -0.95 46.81
N LEU A 167 -60.99 -2.21 46.53
CA LEU A 167 -61.77 -3.39 46.89
C LEU A 167 -62.06 -3.46 48.39
N ALA A 168 -61.04 -3.24 49.24
CA ALA A 168 -61.23 -3.24 50.69
C ALA A 168 -62.19 -2.14 51.17
N ILE A 169 -62.14 -0.94 50.57
CA ILE A 169 -63.05 0.17 50.89
C ILE A 169 -64.48 -0.19 50.46
N LEU A 170 -64.65 -0.73 49.25
CA LEU A 170 -65.96 -1.16 48.74
C LEU A 170 -66.63 -2.20 49.66
N ASP A 171 -65.85 -3.11 50.24
CA ASP A 171 -66.36 -4.15 51.16
C ASP A 171 -66.76 -3.62 52.54
N HIS A 172 -66.12 -2.56 53.04
CA HIS A 172 -66.28 -2.11 54.44
C HIS A 172 -67.08 -0.81 54.59
N ASN A 173 -66.84 0.20 53.74
CA ASN A 173 -67.53 1.48 53.79
C ASN A 173 -67.44 2.25 52.46
N PRO A 174 -68.32 1.96 51.49
CA PRO A 174 -68.21 2.50 50.13
C PRO A 174 -68.48 4.01 50.03
N SER A 175 -69.13 4.62 51.04
CA SER A 175 -69.44 6.06 51.05
C SER A 175 -68.20 6.97 51.01
N ILE A 176 -67.03 6.47 51.39
CA ILE A 176 -65.76 7.20 51.37
C ILE A 176 -65.27 7.49 49.94
N LEU A 177 -65.70 6.70 48.95
CA LEU A 177 -65.38 6.93 47.53
C LEU A 177 -66.30 7.97 46.87
N GLU A 178 -67.29 8.51 47.60
CA GLU A 178 -68.19 9.54 47.08
C GLU A 178 -67.43 10.85 46.86
N ILE A 179 -67.28 11.24 45.60
CA ILE A 179 -66.75 12.56 45.24
C ILE A 179 -67.88 13.57 45.42
N LYS A 180 -67.84 14.33 46.53
CA LYS A 180 -68.75 15.45 46.74
C LYS A 180 -68.32 16.62 45.86
N ASN A 181 -69.15 16.95 44.88
CA ASN A 181 -69.02 18.17 44.06
C ASN A 181 -69.48 19.40 44.83
#